data_AF-G4RKK3-F1
#
_entry.id   AF-G4RKK3-F1
#
_cell.length_a   1.000
_cell.length_b   1.000
_cell.length_c   1.000
_cell.angle_alpha   90.00
_cell.angle_beta   90.00
_cell.angle_gamma   90.00
#
_symmetry.space_group_name_H-M   'P 1'
#
loop_
_entity.id
_entity.type
_entity.pdbx_description
1 polymer ?
#
loop_
_entity_poly.entity_id
_entity_poly.type
_entity_poly.pdbx_seq_one_letter_code
_entity_poly.pdbx_strand_id
1 'polypeptide(L)'
;MLKRELIRLLEEDQEFRDIARAKLGIADFVQTLDRLAQSLATLANEVREQGVANKSLAEACLKVAGDMARLGSLIEREVELLQAVLKSLDSIARSLETLTKGQTEVLDSIRRGSGQIIEALQREEETLKRLLMSL
;
A
#
# COMPACT_ATOMS: atom_id res chain seq x y z
N MET A 1 72.29 -7.39 -45.66
CA MET A 1 71.90 -7.04 -47.04
C MET A 1 70.42 -6.66 -47.12
N LEU A 2 69.48 -7.54 -46.78
CA LEU A 2 68.03 -7.31 -46.94
C LEU A 2 67.50 -5.96 -46.42
N LYS A 3 67.90 -5.51 -45.22
CA LYS A 3 67.45 -4.23 -44.67
C LYS A 3 67.86 -3.02 -45.51
N ARG A 4 69.06 -3.04 -46.11
CA ARG A 4 69.53 -1.94 -46.98
C ARG A 4 68.80 -1.95 -48.31
N GLU A 5 68.54 -3.14 -48.86
CA GLU A 5 67.76 -3.30 -50.09
C GLU A 5 66.31 -2.84 -49.92
N LEU A 6 65.69 -3.14 -48.77
CA LEU A 6 64.33 -2.71 -48.44
C LEU A 6 64.22 -1.19 -48.29
N ILE A 7 65.23 -0.57 -47.66
CA ILE A 7 65.31 0.90 -47.54
C ILE A 7 65.47 1.53 -48.93
N ARG A 8 66.34 0.98 -49.77
CA ARG A 8 66.53 1.45 -51.14
C ARG A 8 65.24 1.35 -51.97
N LEU A 9 64.53 0.23 -51.90
CA LEU A 9 63.23 0.06 -52.57
C LEU A 9 62.17 1.03 -52.04
N LEU A 10 62.16 1.34 -50.73
CA LEU A 10 61.29 2.37 -50.17
C LEU A 10 61.67 3.79 -50.62
N GLU A 11 62.92 4.05 -50.99
CA GLU A 11 63.39 5.38 -51.41
C GLU A 11 63.30 5.60 -52.93
N GLU A 12 63.52 4.57 -53.72
CA GLU A 12 63.63 4.67 -55.19
C GLU A 12 62.37 4.17 -55.92
N ASP A 13 61.58 3.27 -55.34
CA ASP A 13 60.41 2.65 -55.99
C ASP A 13 59.09 3.17 -55.39
N GLN A 14 58.31 3.87 -56.22
CA GLN A 14 57.02 4.43 -55.82
C GLN A 14 55.94 3.37 -55.60
N GLU A 15 55.87 2.34 -56.45
CA GLU A 15 54.89 1.27 -56.30
C GLU A 15 55.15 0.48 -55.01
N PHE A 16 56.42 0.21 -54.69
CA PHE A 16 56.79 -0.46 -53.44
C PHE A 16 56.38 0.34 -52.20
N ARG A 17 56.55 1.68 -52.21
CA ARG A 17 56.07 2.55 -51.12
C ARG A 17 54.56 2.52 -50.96
N ASP A 18 53.82 2.59 -52.05
CA ASP A 18 52.36 2.62 -52.02
C ASP A 18 51.79 1.29 -51.51
N ILE A 19 52.39 0.16 -51.91
CA ILE A 19 52.07 -1.17 -51.37
C ILE A 19 52.39 -1.26 -49.88
N ALA A 20 53.56 -0.75 -49.44
CA ALA A 20 53.94 -0.77 -48.02
C ALA A 20 52.98 0.08 -47.16
N ARG A 21 52.60 1.27 -47.63
CA ARG A 21 51.61 2.13 -46.96
C ARG A 21 50.23 1.47 -46.91
N ALA A 22 49.79 0.87 -48.00
CA ALA A 22 48.52 0.15 -48.06
C ALA A 22 48.50 -1.02 -47.06
N LYS A 23 49.59 -1.80 -46.96
CA LYS A 23 49.69 -2.90 -45.99
C LYS A 23 49.64 -2.43 -44.54
N LEU A 24 50.33 -1.34 -44.21
CA LEU A 24 50.27 -0.74 -42.87
C LEU A 24 48.85 -0.23 -42.57
N GLY A 25 48.21 0.47 -43.51
CA GLY A 25 46.84 0.93 -43.36
C GLY A 25 45.82 -0.20 -43.18
N ILE A 26 46.00 -1.33 -43.88
CA ILE A 26 45.18 -2.54 -43.69
C ILE A 26 45.39 -3.11 -42.28
N ALA A 27 46.63 -3.18 -41.79
CA ALA A 27 46.90 -3.69 -40.45
C ALA A 27 46.24 -2.83 -39.35
N ASP A 28 46.32 -1.50 -39.46
CA ASP A 28 45.66 -0.58 -38.53
C ASP A 28 44.12 -0.69 -38.59
N PHE A 29 43.59 -0.91 -39.80
CA PHE A 29 42.16 -1.13 -40.00
C PHE A 29 41.69 -2.44 -39.35
N VAL A 30 42.45 -3.54 -39.52
CA VAL A 30 42.15 -4.83 -38.87
C VAL A 30 42.17 -4.69 -37.34
N GLN A 31 43.16 -4.01 -36.77
CA GLN A 31 43.20 -3.77 -35.32
C GLN A 31 42.00 -2.95 -34.83
N THR A 32 41.55 -1.97 -35.62
CA THR A 32 40.36 -1.19 -35.32
C THR A 32 39.10 -2.06 -35.35
N LEU A 33 38.97 -2.95 -36.34
CA LEU A 33 37.87 -3.90 -36.44
C LEU A 33 37.85 -4.87 -35.25
N ASP A 34 39.01 -5.38 -34.83
CA ASP A 34 39.10 -6.27 -33.67
C ASP A 34 38.65 -5.58 -32.38
N ARG A 35 39.07 -4.33 -32.17
CA ARG A 35 38.61 -3.53 -31.02
C ARG A 35 37.10 -3.30 -31.08
N LEU A 36 36.57 -2.96 -32.25
CA LEU A 36 35.13 -2.75 -32.41
C LEU A 36 34.34 -4.04 -32.15
N ALA A 37 34.82 -5.18 -32.64
CA ALA A 37 34.21 -6.48 -32.40
C ALA A 37 34.18 -6.82 -30.91
N GLN A 38 35.27 -6.54 -30.18
CA GLN A 38 35.31 -6.71 -28.72
C GLN A 38 34.33 -5.78 -28.01
N SER A 39 34.28 -4.49 -28.37
CA SER A 39 33.32 -3.56 -27.79
C SER A 39 31.87 -3.96 -28.05
N LEU A 40 31.54 -4.45 -29.25
CA LEU A 40 30.22 -4.96 -29.58
C LEU A 40 29.86 -6.20 -28.77
N ALA A 41 30.82 -7.12 -28.56
CA ALA A 41 30.61 -8.30 -27.73
C ALA A 41 30.33 -7.93 -26.27
N THR A 42 31.06 -6.96 -25.71
CA THR A 42 30.80 -6.45 -24.36
C THR A 42 29.42 -5.81 -24.26
N LEU A 43 29.06 -4.93 -25.20
CA LEU A 43 27.75 -4.28 -25.22
C LEU A 43 26.60 -5.30 -25.33
N ALA A 44 26.76 -6.34 -26.15
CA ALA A 44 25.77 -7.40 -26.27
C ALA A 44 25.55 -8.15 -24.93
N ASN A 45 26.62 -8.36 -24.17
CA ASN A 45 26.53 -8.96 -22.84
C ASN A 45 25.82 -8.03 -21.84
N GLU A 46 26.14 -6.75 -21.83
CA GLU A 46 25.49 -5.75 -20.97
C GLU A 46 23.98 -5.66 -21.26
N VAL A 47 23.59 -5.62 -22.54
CA VAL A 47 22.18 -5.61 -22.95
C VAL A 47 21.47 -6.88 -22.49
N ARG A 48 22.12 -8.04 -22.58
CA ARG A 48 21.56 -9.31 -22.10
C ARG A 48 21.33 -9.27 -20.58
N GLU A 49 22.30 -8.78 -19.82
CA GLU A 49 22.21 -8.67 -18.36
C GLU A 49 21.12 -7.69 -17.94
N GLN A 50 21.02 -6.54 -18.61
CA GLN A 50 19.95 -5.59 -18.41
C GLN A 50 18.57 -6.21 -18.74
N GLY A 51 18.49 -7.07 -19.76
CA GLY A 51 17.28 -7.83 -20.07
C GLY A 51 16.84 -8.76 -18.93
N VAL A 52 17.78 -9.45 -18.29
CA VAL A 52 17.51 -10.29 -17.11
C VAL A 52 17.05 -9.44 -15.92
N ALA A 53 17.73 -8.33 -15.65
CA ALA A 53 17.36 -7.41 -14.57
C ALA A 53 15.95 -6.83 -14.77
N ASN A 54 15.62 -6.40 -16.00
CA ASN A 54 14.30 -5.89 -16.34
C ASN A 54 13.20 -6.95 -16.14
N LYS A 55 13.47 -8.20 -16.51
CA LYS A 55 12.52 -9.30 -16.29
C LYS A 55 12.27 -9.52 -14.79
N SER A 56 13.34 -9.56 -13.99
CA SER A 56 13.23 -9.70 -12.54
C SER A 56 12.47 -8.53 -11.91
N LEU A 57 12.68 -7.30 -12.40
CA LEU A 57 11.96 -6.12 -11.93
C LEU A 57 10.46 -6.21 -12.27
N ALA A 58 10.13 -6.64 -13.49
CA ALA A 58 8.74 -6.83 -13.90
C ALA A 58 8.01 -7.86 -13.03
N GLU A 59 8.66 -8.99 -12.72
CA GLU A 59 8.12 -10.02 -11.82
C GLU A 59 7.89 -9.47 -10.39
N ALA A 60 8.84 -8.67 -9.88
CA ALA A 60 8.69 -8.01 -8.58
C ALA A 60 7.52 -7.01 -8.57
N CYS A 61 7.37 -6.21 -9.63
CA CYS A 61 6.24 -5.28 -9.77
C CYS A 61 4.90 -6.02 -9.80
N LEU A 62 4.79 -7.14 -10.51
CA LEU A 62 3.58 -7.97 -10.54
C LEU A 62 3.24 -8.52 -9.15
N LYS A 63 4.24 -8.96 -8.39
CA LYS A 63 4.04 -9.42 -7.02
C LYS A 63 3.50 -8.31 -6.12
N VAL A 64 4.11 -7.13 -6.16
CA VAL A 64 3.66 -5.95 -5.39
C VAL A 64 2.24 -5.56 -5.77
N ALA A 65 1.89 -5.56 -7.07
CA ALA A 65 0.53 -5.29 -7.51
C ALA A 65 -0.48 -6.32 -6.93
N GLY A 66 -0.11 -7.61 -6.90
CA GLY A 66 -0.92 -8.65 -6.26
C GLY A 66 -1.08 -8.45 -4.75
N ASP A 67 -0.02 -8.07 -4.05
CA ASP A 67 -0.07 -7.77 -2.62
C ASP A 67 -0.94 -6.54 -2.32
N MET A 68 -0.87 -5.49 -3.16
CA MET A 68 -1.74 -4.32 -3.06
C MET A 68 -3.21 -4.66 -3.26
N ALA A 69 -3.55 -5.52 -4.23
CA ALA A 69 -4.92 -5.97 -4.45
C ALA A 69 -5.47 -6.73 -3.23
N ARG A 70 -4.64 -7.59 -2.61
CA ARG A 70 -5.02 -8.30 -1.37
C ARG A 70 -5.25 -7.34 -0.22
N LEU A 71 -4.35 -6.37 -0.02
CA LEU A 71 -4.54 -5.33 1.00
C LEU A 71 -5.83 -4.54 0.79
N GLY A 72 -6.16 -4.19 -0.46
CA GLY A 72 -7.44 -3.55 -0.81
C GLY A 72 -8.63 -4.38 -0.32
N SER A 73 -8.66 -5.68 -0.63
CA SER A 73 -9.75 -6.57 -0.19
C SER A 73 -9.85 -6.72 1.33
N LEU A 74 -8.72 -6.68 2.05
CA LEU A 74 -8.72 -6.71 3.51
C LEU A 74 -9.28 -5.42 4.10
N ILE A 75 -8.91 -4.27 3.53
CA ILE A 75 -9.45 -2.96 3.94
C ILE A 75 -10.97 -2.92 3.73
N GLU A 76 -11.46 -3.37 2.58
CA GLU A 76 -12.91 -3.44 2.30
C GLU A 76 -13.64 -4.27 3.37
N ARG A 77 -13.09 -5.45 3.70
CA ARG A 77 -13.65 -6.32 4.74
C ARG A 77 -13.67 -5.65 6.13
N GLU A 78 -12.58 -4.97 6.50
CA GLU A 78 -12.54 -4.24 7.77
C GLU A 78 -13.56 -3.10 7.83
N VAL A 79 -13.78 -2.40 6.70
CA VAL A 79 -14.83 -1.37 6.59
C VAL A 79 -16.21 -1.97 6.80
N GLU A 80 -16.51 -3.13 6.20
CA GLU A 80 -17.79 -3.82 6.42
C GLU A 80 -17.99 -4.22 7.89
N LEU A 81 -16.95 -4.73 8.54
CA LEU A 81 -16.99 -5.08 9.97
C LEU A 81 -17.25 -3.84 10.84
N LEU A 82 -16.57 -2.74 10.57
CA LEU A 82 -16.78 -1.47 11.29
C LEU A 82 -18.22 -0.95 11.11
N GLN A 83 -18.79 -1.06 9.90
CA GLN A 83 -20.18 -0.71 9.66
C GLN A 83 -21.16 -1.59 10.45
N ALA A 84 -20.89 -2.89 10.56
CA ALA A 84 -21.70 -3.81 11.35
C ALA A 84 -21.64 -3.45 12.85
N VAL A 85 -20.45 -3.14 13.37
CA VAL A 85 -20.25 -2.69 14.76
C VAL A 85 -21.02 -1.40 15.02
N LEU A 86 -20.94 -0.41 14.12
CA LEU A 86 -21.68 0.85 14.25
C LEU A 86 -23.19 0.62 14.32
N LYS A 87 -23.75 -0.23 13.45
CA LYS A 87 -25.18 -0.59 13.50
C LYS A 87 -25.55 -1.26 14.83
N SER A 88 -24.69 -2.13 15.36
CA SER A 88 -24.91 -2.75 16.67
C SER A 88 -24.90 -1.72 17.79
N LEU A 89 -23.96 -0.77 17.77
CA LEU A 89 -23.89 0.30 18.76
C LEU A 89 -25.13 1.20 18.71
N ASP A 90 -25.61 1.55 17.53
CA ASP A 90 -26.86 2.32 17.37
C ASP A 90 -28.07 1.57 17.96
N SER A 91 -28.15 0.25 17.74
CA SER A 91 -29.23 -0.57 18.31
C SER A 91 -29.16 -0.62 19.83
N ILE A 92 -27.96 -0.76 20.40
CA ILE A 92 -27.74 -0.73 21.85
C ILE A 92 -28.14 0.64 22.41
N ALA A 93 -27.73 1.73 21.78
CA ALA A 93 -28.05 3.09 22.21
C ALA A 93 -29.57 3.32 22.27
N ARG A 94 -30.32 2.92 21.22
CA ARG A 94 -31.79 3.01 21.20
C ARG A 94 -32.46 2.17 22.29
N SER A 95 -31.91 0.98 22.56
CA SER A 95 -32.40 0.09 23.61
C SER A 95 -32.21 0.72 24.99
N LEU A 96 -31.04 1.32 25.24
CA LEU A 96 -30.75 2.06 26.47
C LEU A 96 -31.65 3.29 26.64
N GLU A 97 -31.92 4.02 25.56
CA GLU A 97 -32.85 5.16 25.60
C GLU A 97 -34.25 4.71 26.02
N THR A 98 -34.73 3.61 25.43
CA THR A 98 -36.04 3.03 25.74
C THR A 98 -36.11 2.55 27.20
N LEU A 99 -35.06 1.87 27.67
CA LEU A 99 -34.95 1.43 29.06
C LEU A 99 -34.99 2.62 30.02
N THR A 100 -34.25 3.69 29.71
CA THR A 100 -34.20 4.90 30.54
C THR A 100 -35.57 5.58 30.62
N LYS A 101 -36.30 5.66 29.50
CA LYS A 101 -37.68 6.18 29.48
C LYS A 101 -38.61 5.33 30.35
N GLY A 102 -38.56 4.00 30.19
CA GLY A 102 -39.36 3.07 31.01
C GLY A 102 -39.06 3.20 32.51
N GLN A 103 -37.79 3.34 32.89
CA GLN A 103 -37.41 3.59 34.28
C GLN A 103 -37.99 4.90 34.82
N THR A 104 -37.98 5.96 34.01
CA THR A 104 -38.55 7.27 34.37
C THR A 104 -40.06 7.15 34.60
N GLU A 105 -40.77 6.47 33.71
CA GLU A 105 -42.23 6.24 33.83
C GLU A 105 -42.58 5.43 35.09
N VAL A 106 -41.78 4.40 35.42
CA VAL A 106 -41.96 3.61 36.64
C VAL A 106 -41.75 4.48 37.88
N LEU A 107 -40.71 5.30 37.92
CA LEU A 107 -40.46 6.23 39.04
C LEU A 107 -41.60 7.23 39.21
N ASP A 108 -42.12 7.80 38.12
CA ASP A 108 -43.26 8.71 38.15
C ASP A 108 -44.55 8.01 38.62
N SER A 109 -44.75 6.75 38.23
CA SER A 109 -45.86 5.93 38.71
C SER A 109 -45.76 5.67 40.22
N ILE A 110 -44.57 5.28 40.69
CA ILE A 110 -44.29 5.08 42.13
C ILE A 110 -44.53 6.38 42.90
N ARG A 111 -44.03 7.51 42.38
CA ARG A 111 -44.20 8.83 43.03
C ARG A 111 -45.68 9.20 43.17
N ARG A 112 -46.48 8.99 42.13
CA ARG A 112 -47.93 9.24 42.16
C ARG A 112 -48.65 8.32 43.14
N GLY A 113 -48.37 7.02 43.09
CA GLY A 113 -48.97 6.04 44.01
C GLY A 113 -48.65 6.35 45.47
N SER A 114 -47.39 6.66 45.78
CA SER A 114 -46.96 7.07 47.12
C SER A 114 -47.67 8.35 47.58
N GLY A 115 -47.85 9.34 46.70
CA GLY A 115 -48.60 10.56 47.02
C GLY A 115 -50.06 10.27 47.39
N GLN A 116 -50.73 9.41 46.62
CA GLN A 116 -52.11 8.99 46.91
C GLN A 116 -52.24 8.26 48.25
N ILE A 117 -51.27 7.39 48.59
CA ILE A 117 -51.24 6.70 49.89
C ILE A 117 -51.09 7.72 51.03
N ILE A 118 -50.18 8.69 50.88
CA ILE A 118 -49.99 9.74 51.89
C ILE A 118 -51.29 10.55 52.10
N GLU A 119 -51.95 10.96 51.03
CA GLU A 119 -53.23 11.67 51.11
C GLU A 119 -54.32 10.83 51.78
N ALA A 120 -54.40 9.53 51.48
CA ALA A 120 -55.35 8.61 52.12
C ALA A 120 -55.09 8.49 53.62
N LEU A 121 -53.84 8.30 54.03
CA LEU A 121 -53.43 8.21 55.43
C LEU A 121 -53.76 9.50 56.20
N GLN A 122 -53.55 10.68 55.59
CA GLN A 122 -53.91 11.96 56.19
C GLN A 122 -55.43 12.08 56.43
N ARG A 123 -56.25 11.62 55.48
CA ARG A 123 -57.72 11.62 55.64
C ARG A 123 -58.18 10.66 56.72
N GLU A 124 -57.57 9.47 56.81
CA GLU A 124 -57.86 8.51 57.89
C GLU A 124 -57.47 9.09 59.25
N GLU A 125 -56.29 9.72 59.36
CA GLU A 125 -55.83 10.38 60.57
C GLU A 125 -56.80 11.50 61.00
N GLU A 126 -57.25 12.36 60.08
CA GLU A 126 -58.25 13.39 60.36
C GLU A 126 -59.58 12.79 60.85
N THR A 127 -60.03 11.71 60.22
CA THR A 127 -61.27 11.03 60.58
C THR A 127 -61.18 10.46 61.99
N LEU A 128 -60.07 9.81 62.32
CA LEU A 128 -59.79 9.30 63.67
C LEU A 128 -59.77 10.42 64.71
N LYS A 129 -59.11 11.54 64.41
CA LYS A 129 -59.10 12.73 65.30
C LYS A 129 -60.51 13.24 65.57
N ARG A 130 -61.36 13.35 64.53
CA ARG A 130 -62.76 13.80 64.69
C ARG A 130 -63.58 12.84 65.56
N LEU A 131 -63.44 11.53 65.36
CA LEU A 131 -64.14 10.52 66.16
C LEU A 131 -63.74 10.59 67.63
N LEU A 132 -62.44 10.72 67.91
CA LEU A 132 -61.93 10.86 69.28
C LEU A 132 -62.42 12.13 69.99
N MET A 133 -62.63 13.23 69.26
CA MET A 133 -63.18 14.47 69.84
C MET A 133 -64.70 14.44 70.04
N SER A 134 -65.38 13.43 69.50
CA SER A 134 -66.85 13.25 69.62
C SER A 134 -67.27 12.23 70.69
N LEU A 135 -66.30 11.55 71.32
CA LEU A 135 -66.45 10.62 72.45
C LEU A 135 -66.22 11.36 73.78
#